data_AF-A0A357VTQ2-F1
#
_entry.id   AF-A0A357VTQ2-F1
#
_cell.length_a   1.000
_cell.length_b   1.000
_cell.length_c   1.000
_cell.angle_alpha   90.00
_cell.angle_beta   90.00
_cell.angle_gamma   90.00
#
_symmetry.space_group_name_H-M   'P 1'
#
loop_
_entity.id
_entity.type
_entity.pdbx_description
1 polymer ?
#
loop_
_entity_poly.entity_id
_entity_poly.type
_entity_poly.pdbx_seq_one_letter_code
_entity_poly.pdbx_strand_id
1 'polypeptide(L)'
;MVDLLNLKIEQMAGLNFKCECGRTHKVDIEKIIVGNNILNAKNSFMDIINSENLFVVADKNTYKSFGKELITLLKRENYQITEFIFQ
;
A
#
# COMPACT_ATOMS: atom_id res chain seq x y z
N MET A 1 0.66 21.87 -17.34
CA MET A 1 1.81 21.02 -16.96
C MET A 1 1.61 20.66 -15.50
N VAL A 2 1.75 19.39 -15.12
CA VAL A 2 1.53 18.97 -13.72
C VAL A 2 2.80 19.30 -12.93
N ASP A 3 2.65 20.06 -11.85
CA ASP A 3 3.74 20.35 -10.93
C ASP A 3 3.88 19.24 -9.89
N LEU A 4 4.70 18.24 -10.22
CA LEU A 4 4.85 17.01 -9.43
C LEU A 4 5.42 17.27 -8.03
N LEU A 5 6.29 18.27 -7.88
CA LEU A 5 7.01 18.51 -6.61
C LEU A 5 6.10 19.07 -5.52
N ASN A 6 4.97 19.65 -5.91
CA ASN A 6 3.97 20.19 -5.00
C ASN A 6 2.81 19.22 -4.72
N LEU A 7 2.83 18.02 -5.30
CA LEU A 7 1.86 16.97 -4.98
C LEU A 7 2.26 16.23 -3.71
N LYS A 8 1.29 15.94 -2.85
CA LYS A 8 1.45 14.90 -1.85
C LYS A 8 1.57 13.55 -2.54
N ILE A 9 2.27 12.60 -1.93
CA ILE A 9 2.52 11.29 -2.53
C ILE A 9 1.22 10.51 -2.80
N GLU A 10 0.20 10.69 -1.96
CA GLU A 10 -1.12 10.09 -2.14
C GLU A 10 -1.83 10.60 -3.41
N GLN A 11 -1.55 11.84 -3.83
CA GLN A 11 -2.10 12.44 -5.04
C GLN A 11 -1.36 11.98 -6.31
N MET A 12 -0.21 11.32 -6.16
CA MET A 12 0.53 10.75 -7.29
C MET A 12 -0.01 9.39 -7.72
N ALA A 13 -0.73 8.68 -6.84
CA ALA A 13 -1.36 7.42 -7.19
C ALA A 13 -2.36 7.60 -8.34
N GLY A 14 -2.30 6.73 -9.36
CA GLY A 14 -3.15 6.79 -10.55
C GLY A 14 -2.88 7.97 -11.50
N LEU A 15 -1.87 8.80 -11.23
CA LEU A 15 -1.57 9.98 -12.05
C LEU A 15 -1.18 9.58 -13.48
N ASN A 16 -1.71 10.32 -14.46
CA ASN A 16 -1.36 10.20 -15.88
C ASN A 16 -1.15 11.60 -16.47
N PHE A 17 0.07 11.92 -16.91
CA PHE A 17 0.43 13.28 -17.29
C PHE A 17 1.45 13.35 -18.44
N LYS A 18 1.40 14.44 -19.20
CA LYS A 18 2.41 14.77 -20.22
C LYS A 18 3.64 15.39 -19.55
N CYS A 19 4.82 14.86 -19.85
CA CYS A 19 6.11 15.34 -19.36
C CYS A 19 6.84 16.16 -20.42
N GLU A 20 7.70 17.07 -19.97
CA GLU A 20 8.55 17.90 -20.83
C GLU A 20 9.52 17.07 -21.69
N CYS A 21 9.79 15.83 -21.32
CA CYS A 21 10.56 14.88 -22.13
C CYS A 21 9.84 14.47 -23.44
N GLY A 22 8.60 14.93 -23.67
CA GLY A 22 7.79 14.62 -24.85
C GLY A 22 6.98 13.33 -24.73
N ARG A 23 7.01 12.65 -23.58
CA ARG A 23 6.27 11.40 -23.33
C ARG A 23 5.18 11.59 -22.29
N THR A 24 4.21 10.69 -22.29
CA THR A 24 3.22 10.57 -21.22
C THR A 24 3.71 9.58 -20.16
N HIS A 25 3.67 9.98 -18.90
CA HIS A 25 4.02 9.14 -17.76
C HIS A 25 2.77 8.77 -16.98
N LYS A 26 2.75 7.54 -16.47
CA LYS A 26 1.68 7.01 -15.65
C LYS A 26 2.25 6.40 -14.37
N VAL A 27 1.56 6.62 -13.26
CA VAL A 27 1.79 5.93 -12.00
C VAL A 27 0.71 4.87 -11.86
N ASP A 28 1.08 3.60 -12.02
CA ASP A 28 0.12 2.48 -11.98
C ASP A 28 -0.31 2.07 -10.57
N ILE A 29 0.37 2.60 -9.53
CA ILE A 29 -0.05 2.39 -8.15
C ILE A 29 -1.42 3.05 -7.95
N GLU A 30 -2.42 2.26 -7.57
CA GLU A 30 -3.83 2.70 -7.47
C GLU A 30 -4.09 3.59 -6.25
N LYS A 31 -3.50 3.26 -5.10
CA LYS A 31 -3.66 4.03 -3.86
C LYS A 31 -2.38 4.00 -3.04
N ILE A 32 -2.01 5.16 -2.49
CA ILE A 32 -0.95 5.31 -1.49
C ILE A 32 -1.60 5.93 -0.25
N ILE A 33 -1.31 5.37 0.92
CA ILE A 33 -1.86 5.81 2.20
C ILE A 33 -0.69 6.13 3.12
N VAL A 34 -0.61 7.37 3.60
CA VAL A 34 0.41 7.80 4.56
C VAL A 34 -0.27 8.42 5.77
N GLY A 35 0.21 8.09 6.96
CA GLY A 35 -0.35 8.60 8.20
C GLY A 35 0.19 7.88 9.43
N ASN A 36 -0.19 8.39 10.59
CA ASN A 36 0.17 7.78 11.86
C ASN A 36 -0.86 6.71 12.25
N ASN A 37 -0.40 5.59 12.81
CA ASN A 37 -1.25 4.49 13.29
C ASN A 37 -2.23 3.98 12.23
N ILE A 38 -1.77 3.74 11.00
CA ILE A 38 -2.63 3.36 9.85
C ILE A 38 -3.50 2.13 10.12
N LEU A 39 -3.05 1.16 10.93
CA LEU A 39 -3.87 0.00 11.28
C LEU A 39 -5.10 0.35 12.12
N ASN A 40 -5.06 1.44 12.89
CA ASN A 40 -6.22 1.93 13.64
C ASN A 40 -7.22 2.64 12.72
N ALA A 41 -6.73 3.26 11.64
CA ALA A 41 -7.54 3.78 10.55
C ALA A 41 -7.99 2.65 9.59
N LYS A 42 -8.43 1.51 10.16
CA LYS A 42 -8.72 0.23 9.51
C LYS A 42 -9.38 0.35 8.14
N ASN A 43 -10.41 1.19 8.05
CA ASN A 43 -11.20 1.37 6.83
C ASN A 43 -10.34 1.80 5.63
N SER A 44 -9.33 2.64 5.86
CA SER A 44 -8.57 3.26 4.77
C SER A 44 -7.83 2.28 3.85
N PHE A 45 -7.27 1.20 4.41
CA PHE A 45 -6.48 0.22 3.67
C PHE A 45 -7.21 -1.11 3.45
N MET A 46 -8.25 -1.43 4.21
CA MET A 46 -9.05 -2.63 3.91
C MET A 46 -9.89 -2.43 2.64
N ASP A 47 -10.37 -1.20 2.41
CA ASP A 47 -11.18 -0.86 1.23
C ASP A 47 -10.45 -1.04 -0.12
N ILE A 48 -9.12 -1.20 -0.13
CA ILE A 48 -8.33 -1.46 -1.35
C ILE A 48 -8.05 -2.94 -1.60
N ILE A 49 -8.35 -3.80 -0.63
CA ILE A 49 -8.05 -5.21 -0.76
C ILE A 49 -9.23 -5.89 -1.43
N ASN A 50 -9.09 -6.18 -2.72
CA ASN A 50 -10.17 -6.72 -3.55
C ASN A 50 -10.27 -8.25 -3.48
N SER A 51 -9.56 -8.90 -2.56
CA SER A 51 -9.47 -10.36 -2.43
C SER A 51 -9.45 -10.79 -0.98
N GLU A 52 -10.14 -11.87 -0.65
CA GLU A 52 -10.09 -12.48 0.68
C GLU A 52 -8.79 -13.30 0.90
N ASN A 53 -8.17 -13.79 -0.19
CA ASN A 53 -6.93 -14.55 -0.13
C ASN A 53 -5.74 -13.62 -0.37
N LEU A 54 -4.86 -13.49 0.64
CA LEU A 54 -3.67 -12.63 0.59
C LEU A 54 -2.40 -13.44 0.82
N PHE A 55 -1.38 -13.11 0.03
CA PHE A 55 -0.03 -13.58 0.22
C PHE A 55 0.83 -12.45 0.79
N VAL A 56 1.38 -12.64 1.99
CA VAL A 56 2.18 -11.63 2.69
C VAL A 56 3.65 -12.06 2.70
N VAL A 57 4.52 -11.18 2.21
CA VAL A 57 5.97 -11.37 2.20
C VAL A 57 6.64 -10.30 3.06
N ALA A 58 7.55 -10.69 3.94
CA ALA A 58 8.32 -9.76 4.77
C ALA A 58 9.66 -10.35 5.19
N ASP A 59 10.67 -9.49 5.45
CA ASP A 59 11.87 -9.93 6.16
C ASP A 59 11.57 -10.16 7.64
N LYS A 60 12.49 -10.88 8.31
CA LYS A 60 12.41 -11.12 9.75
C LYS A 60 12.28 -9.84 10.60
N ASN A 61 12.99 -8.76 10.26
CA ASN A 61 12.93 -7.49 10.99
C ASN A 61 11.60 -6.76 10.74
N THR A 62 11.14 -6.67 9.49
CA THR A 62 9.85 -6.06 9.14
C THR A 62 8.67 -6.84 9.74
N TYR A 63 8.74 -8.17 9.71
CA TYR A 63 7.74 -9.03 10.37
C TYR A 63 7.68 -8.76 11.87
N LYS A 64 8.85 -8.70 12.53
CA LYS A 64 8.93 -8.41 13.97
C LYS A 64 8.45 -7.00 14.30
N SER A 65 8.78 -6.01 13.48
CA SER A 65 8.47 -4.62 13.74
C SER A 65 6.98 -4.31 13.56
N PHE A 66 6.33 -4.91 12.56
CA PHE A 66 4.94 -4.55 12.23
C PHE A 66 4.16 -5.66 11.51
N GLY A 67 4.84 -6.53 10.75
CA GLY A 67 4.15 -7.53 9.93
C GLY A 67 3.28 -8.50 10.74
N LYS A 68 3.73 -8.94 11.92
CA LYS A 68 2.93 -9.82 12.80
C LYS A 68 1.61 -9.17 13.24
N GLU A 69 1.64 -7.87 13.55
CA GLU A 69 0.45 -7.13 13.98
C GLU A 69 -0.56 -7.00 12.82
N LEU A 70 -0.08 -6.59 11.64
CA LEU A 70 -0.89 -6.48 10.43
C LEU A 70 -1.55 -7.82 10.07
N ILE A 71 -0.78 -8.92 10.05
CA ILE A 71 -1.30 -10.25 9.73
C ILE A 71 -2.36 -10.68 10.74
N THR A 72 -2.14 -10.41 12.03
CA THR A 72 -3.12 -10.73 13.08
C THR A 72 -4.42 -9.95 12.89
N LEU A 73 -4.33 -8.67 12.51
CA LEU A 73 -5.49 -7.86 12.18
C LEU A 73 -6.22 -8.42 10.95
N LEU A 74 -5.52 -8.71 9.86
CA LEU A 74 -6.11 -9.25 8.64
C LEU A 74 -6.82 -10.59 8.88
N LYS A 75 -6.21 -11.51 9.62
CA LYS A 75 -6.85 -12.78 10.01
C LYS A 75 -8.13 -12.56 10.85
N ARG A 76 -8.16 -11.52 11.71
CA ARG A 76 -9.34 -11.17 12.51
C ARG A 76 -10.47 -10.59 11.67
N GLU A 77 -10.14 -9.88 10.60
CA GLU A 77 -11.11 -9.36 9.62
C GLU A 77 -11.46 -10.42 8.54
N ASN A 78 -11.21 -11.70 8.83
CA ASN A 78 -11.55 -12.88 7.99
C ASN A 78 -10.79 -13.03 6.67
N TYR A 79 -9.66 -12.35 6.47
CA TYR A 79 -8.78 -12.65 5.34
C TYR A 79 -8.04 -13.98 5.53
N GLN A 80 -7.94 -14.75 4.46
CA GLN A 80 -7.11 -15.94 4.38
C GLN A 80 -5.68 -15.54 4.04
N ILE A 81 -4.75 -15.74 4.97
CA ILE A 81 -3.37 -15.28 4.84
C ILE A 81 -2.43 -16.46 4.65
N THR A 82 -1.66 -16.43 3.56
CA THR A 82 -0.44 -17.23 3.40
C THR A 82 0.75 -16.30 3.60
N GLU A 83 1.66 -16.61 4.52
CA GLU A 83 2.81 -15.76 4.85
C GLU A 83 4.14 -16.43 4.49
N PHE A 84 5.09 -15.66 3.94
CA PHE A 84 6.47 -16.07 3.68
C PHE A 84 7.43 -15.06 4.32
N ILE A 85 8.10 -15.49 5.39
CA ILE A 85 9.07 -14.67 6.12
C ILE A 85 10.47 -15.10 5.76
N PHE A 86 11.19 -14.25 5.02
CA PHE A 86 12.55 -14.55 4.62
C PHE A 86 13.53 -14.38 5.78
N GLN A 87 14.48 -15.32 5.88
CA GLN A 87 15.45 -15.44 6.95
C GLN A 87 16.81 -14.88 6.56
#